data_AF-A0A4Q9HZU3-F1
#
_entry.id   AF-A0A4Q9HZU3-F1
#
_cell.length_a   1.000
_cell.length_b   1.000
_cell.length_c   1.000
_cell.angle_alpha   90.00
_cell.angle_beta   90.00
_cell.angle_gamma   90.00
#
_symmetry.space_group_name_H-M   'P 1'
#
loop_
_entity.id
_entity.type
_entity.pdbx_description
1 polymer ?
#
loop_
_entity_poly.entity_id
_entity_poly.type
_entity_poly.pdbx_seq_one_letter_code
_entity_poly.pdbx_strand_id
1 'polypeptide(L)'
;MSRHWRIGSLPFARDVVTVGFDEPLSRAITRMVQGDFSQLPVVNRNNVLRGVVTWESIARAQLGHRGTTIAAALDPHPLTAQEQEELFVRIDDVQRHGFLIVTDGDNLVLGILTASDLADQLKLRVEPFILLGEAERRLPVDELPTGSGVRKTRAAGEYLTLGQYPEVLKDDACWARLAWPYEHDDLVRRVTAVKEYRNELAHWDMDTPETKAEALTETNRLLSPLKLINHDPRP
;
A
#
# COMPACT_ATOMS: atom_id res chain seq x y z
N MET A 1 0.70 -16.35 -19.47
CA MET A 1 1.41 -15.40 -20.35
C MET A 1 2.17 -14.45 -19.45
N SER A 2 3.47 -14.29 -19.67
CA SER A 2 4.43 -13.69 -18.74
C SER A 2 4.07 -12.23 -18.37
N ARG A 3 3.55 -12.04 -17.15
CA ARG A 3 3.26 -10.75 -16.51
C ARG A 3 4.57 -10.11 -16.07
N HIS A 4 5.12 -9.22 -16.89
CA HIS A 4 6.27 -8.42 -16.49
C HIS A 4 5.77 -7.23 -15.67
N TRP A 5 6.13 -7.18 -14.38
CA TRP A 5 5.89 -6.02 -13.54
C TRP A 5 6.74 -4.89 -14.08
N ARG A 6 6.11 -3.91 -14.75
CA ARG A 6 6.80 -2.80 -15.39
C ARG A 6 6.71 -1.56 -14.53
N ILE A 7 7.73 -0.70 -14.59
CA ILE A 7 7.73 0.56 -13.84
C ILE A 7 6.49 1.39 -14.18
N GLY A 8 6.14 1.49 -15.47
CA GLY A 8 4.96 2.25 -15.92
C GLY A 8 3.61 1.75 -15.39
N SER A 9 3.53 0.52 -14.88
CA SER A 9 2.31 -0.04 -14.28
C SER A 9 2.10 0.34 -12.81
N LEU A 10 3.10 0.95 -12.17
CA LEU A 10 2.98 1.42 -10.79
C LEU A 10 2.39 2.84 -10.76
N PRO A 11 1.54 3.16 -9.77
CA PRO A 11 1.19 4.53 -9.47
C PRO A 11 2.36 5.19 -8.74
N PHE A 12 3.11 6.01 -9.46
CA PHE A 12 4.18 6.85 -8.94
C PHE A 12 3.91 8.32 -9.29
N ALA A 13 4.61 9.23 -8.62
CA ALA A 13 4.42 10.67 -8.83
C ALA A 13 4.76 11.08 -10.27
N ARG A 14 3.77 11.56 -11.01
CA ARG A 14 3.89 12.04 -12.40
C ARG A 14 4.15 13.55 -12.47
N ASP A 15 3.56 14.31 -11.55
CA ASP A 15 3.78 15.76 -11.45
C ASP A 15 5.04 16.06 -10.65
N VAL A 16 6.19 15.87 -11.29
CA VAL A 16 7.48 16.04 -10.63
C VAL A 16 7.87 17.51 -10.55
N VAL A 17 8.11 17.97 -9.33
CA VAL A 17 8.69 19.29 -9.11
C VAL A 17 10.18 19.24 -9.45
N THR A 18 10.61 20.06 -10.41
CA THR A 18 12.00 20.11 -10.90
C THR A 18 12.67 21.44 -10.56
N VAL A 19 13.99 21.53 -10.77
CA VAL A 19 14.79 22.76 -10.66
C VAL A 19 15.77 22.88 -11.84
N GLY A 20 16.22 24.09 -12.15
CA GLY A 20 17.28 24.37 -13.12
C GLY A 20 18.64 24.64 -12.47
N PHE A 21 19.73 24.49 -13.24
CA PHE A 21 21.11 24.64 -12.75
C PHE A 21 21.43 26.00 -12.12
N ASP A 22 20.95 27.06 -12.76
CA ASP A 22 21.27 28.44 -12.39
C ASP A 22 20.39 28.96 -11.24
N GLU A 23 19.41 28.16 -10.81
CA GLU A 23 18.57 28.50 -9.67
C GLU A 23 19.42 28.49 -8.37
N PRO A 24 19.08 29.33 -7.38
CA PRO A 24 19.74 29.30 -6.09
C PRO A 24 19.37 28.03 -5.31
N LEU A 25 20.27 27.53 -4.46
CA LEU A 25 20.00 26.38 -3.58
C LEU A 25 18.76 26.60 -2.71
N SER A 26 18.50 27.84 -2.29
CA SER A 26 17.30 28.20 -1.51
C SER A 26 16.00 27.84 -2.22
N ARG A 27 15.97 27.82 -3.56
CA ARG A 27 14.80 27.38 -4.34
C ARG A 27 14.54 25.89 -4.15
N ALA A 28 15.56 25.04 -4.27
CA ALA A 28 15.41 23.61 -4.02
C ALA A 28 14.97 23.36 -2.58
N ILE A 29 15.64 23.97 -1.60
CA ILE A 29 15.29 23.85 -0.17
C ILE A 29 13.83 24.22 0.06
N THR A 30 13.37 25.35 -0.49
CA THR A 30 11.98 25.79 -0.33
C THR A 30 11.00 24.79 -0.94
N ARG A 31 11.26 24.34 -2.17
CA ARG A 31 10.40 23.34 -2.86
C ARG A 31 10.37 22.01 -2.10
N MET A 32 11.50 21.56 -1.58
CA MET A 32 11.62 20.33 -0.81
C MET A 32 10.87 20.41 0.52
N VAL A 33 11.00 21.52 1.26
CA VAL A 33 10.27 21.72 2.52
C VAL A 33 8.75 21.83 2.28
N GLN A 34 8.33 22.58 1.26
CA GLN A 34 6.91 22.80 0.98
C GLN A 34 6.21 21.54 0.45
N GLY A 35 6.92 20.73 -0.32
CA GLY A 35 6.39 19.50 -0.91
C GLY A 35 6.71 18.23 -0.14
N ASP A 36 7.41 18.32 1.00
CA ASP A 36 7.94 17.18 1.75
C ASP A 36 8.77 16.21 0.87
N PHE A 37 9.62 16.78 0.02
CA PHE A 37 10.48 16.03 -0.89
C PHE A 37 11.89 15.87 -0.33
N SER A 38 12.52 14.73 -0.63
CA SER A 38 13.93 14.47 -0.29
C SER A 38 14.91 14.67 -1.45
N GLN A 39 14.37 14.84 -2.66
CA GLN A 39 15.11 15.02 -3.89
C GLN A 39 14.29 15.81 -4.91
N LEU A 40 14.96 16.51 -5.83
CA LEU A 40 14.35 17.17 -6.98
C LEU A 40 15.19 16.89 -8.23
N PRO A 41 14.59 16.45 -9.35
CA PRO A 41 15.31 16.38 -10.61
C PRO A 41 15.79 17.75 -11.05
N VAL A 42 17.02 17.80 -11.56
CA VAL A 42 17.58 18.98 -12.20
C VAL A 42 17.41 18.84 -13.71
N VAL A 43 16.75 19.80 -14.34
CA VAL A 43 16.40 19.75 -15.76
C VAL A 43 16.88 20.98 -16.52
N ASN A 44 16.97 20.87 -17.85
CA ASN A 44 17.16 22.02 -18.73
C ASN A 44 15.80 22.68 -19.09
N ARG A 45 15.85 23.70 -19.95
CA ARG A 45 14.64 24.42 -20.43
C ARG A 45 13.62 23.55 -21.18
N ASN A 46 14.05 22.39 -21.68
CA ASN A 46 13.22 21.45 -22.43
C ASN A 46 12.77 20.27 -21.55
N ASN A 47 12.91 20.36 -20.21
CA ASN A 47 12.60 19.30 -19.25
C ASN A 47 13.46 18.01 -19.40
N VAL A 48 14.58 18.09 -20.11
CA VAL A 48 15.55 16.98 -20.20
C VAL A 48 16.32 16.90 -18.90
N LEU A 49 16.39 15.70 -18.32
CA LEU A 49 17.11 15.42 -17.10
C LEU A 49 18.62 15.67 -17.25
N ARG A 50 19.18 16.31 -16.23
CA ARG A 50 20.60 16.66 -16.15
C ARG A 50 21.28 16.21 -14.88
N GLY A 51 20.49 15.87 -13.87
CA GLY A 51 20.97 15.32 -12.63
C GLY A 51 19.88 15.37 -11.57
N VAL A 52 20.28 15.27 -10.32
CA VAL A 52 19.39 15.38 -9.17
C VAL A 52 20.05 16.22 -8.09
N VAL A 53 19.23 16.88 -7.28
CA VAL A 53 19.65 17.51 -6.03
C VAL A 53 18.92 16.82 -4.87
N THR A 54 19.65 16.45 -3.83
CA THR A 54 19.12 15.79 -2.63
C THR A 54 19.48 16.61 -1.40
N TRP A 55 18.83 16.35 -0.25
CA TRP A 55 19.24 16.97 1.01
C TRP A 55 20.72 16.75 1.32
N GLU A 56 21.21 15.54 1.02
CA GLU A 56 22.60 15.16 1.22
C GLU A 56 23.55 15.94 0.30
N SER A 57 23.20 16.12 -0.98
CA SER A 57 24.03 16.87 -1.93
C SER A 57 24.06 18.36 -1.61
N ILE A 58 22.95 18.93 -1.14
CA ILE A 58 22.87 20.31 -0.64
C ILE A 58 23.77 20.49 0.58
N ALA A 59 23.68 19.60 1.56
CA ALA A 59 24.50 19.65 2.77
C ALA A 59 26.00 19.58 2.41
N ARG A 60 26.39 18.67 1.51
CA ARG A 60 27.78 18.58 1.01
C ARG A 60 28.23 19.87 0.32
N ALA A 61 27.39 20.48 -0.51
CA ALA A 61 27.72 21.73 -1.19
C ALA A 61 27.94 22.89 -0.21
N GLN A 62 27.07 23.02 0.79
CA GLN A 62 27.15 24.10 1.78
C GLN A 62 28.35 23.93 2.72
N LEU A 63 28.56 22.72 3.27
CA LEU A 63 29.69 22.43 4.16
C LEU A 63 31.03 22.50 3.42
N GLY A 64 31.06 22.15 2.15
CA GLY A 64 32.24 22.27 1.30
C GLY A 64 32.46 23.66 0.69
N HIS A 65 31.61 24.65 1.03
CA HIS A 65 31.64 26.00 0.45
C HIS A 65 31.69 26.03 -1.09
N ARG A 66 30.99 25.11 -1.75
CA ARG A 66 31.08 24.88 -3.20
C ARG A 66 30.25 25.86 -4.05
N GLY A 67 29.47 26.71 -3.41
CA GLY A 67 28.62 27.72 -4.07
C GLY A 67 27.19 27.73 -3.53
N THR A 68 26.38 28.63 -4.06
CA THR A 68 24.99 28.88 -3.61
C THR A 68 23.93 28.54 -4.67
N THR A 69 24.31 27.86 -5.76
CA THR A 69 23.42 27.48 -6.87
C THR A 69 23.21 25.96 -6.92
N ILE A 70 22.15 25.52 -7.61
CA ILE A 70 21.86 24.10 -7.82
C ILE A 70 23.06 23.37 -8.45
N ALA A 71 23.76 24.02 -9.39
CA ALA A 71 24.97 23.45 -10.00
C ALA A 71 26.04 23.02 -8.98
N ALA A 72 26.16 23.70 -7.83
CA ALA A 72 27.12 23.34 -6.78
C ALA A 72 26.74 22.09 -5.98
N ALA A 73 25.45 21.73 -5.97
CA ALA A 73 24.89 20.57 -5.28
C ALA A 73 24.38 19.48 -6.24
N LEU A 74 24.67 19.62 -7.54
CA LEU A 74 24.24 18.68 -8.56
C LEU A 74 24.92 17.32 -8.38
N ASP A 75 24.12 16.28 -8.29
CA ASP A 75 24.56 14.93 -8.63
C ASP A 75 24.23 14.66 -10.10
N PRO A 76 25.24 14.56 -10.99
CA PRO A 76 25.02 14.39 -12.43
C PRO A 76 24.64 12.97 -12.85
N HIS A 77 24.69 11.99 -11.94
CA HIS A 77 24.41 10.57 -12.26
C HIS A 77 23.25 10.01 -11.44
N PRO A 78 22.03 10.59 -11.54
CA PRO A 78 20.86 10.00 -10.90
C PRO A 78 20.58 8.64 -11.51
N LEU A 79 20.08 7.72 -10.69
CA LEU A 79 19.54 6.48 -11.22
C LEU A 79 18.22 6.76 -11.93
N THR A 80 18.16 6.34 -13.18
CA THR A 80 17.00 6.52 -14.06
C THR A 80 16.41 5.18 -14.45
N ALA A 81 15.16 5.18 -14.87
CA ALA A 81 14.55 4.04 -15.52
C ALA A 81 13.45 4.48 -16.48
N GLN A 82 13.18 3.66 -17.50
CA GLN A 82 12.09 3.86 -18.44
C GLN A 82 10.87 3.02 -18.05
N GLU A 83 9.69 3.45 -18.47
CA GLU A 83 8.43 2.82 -18.05
C GLU A 83 8.29 1.34 -18.45
N GLN A 84 8.91 0.96 -19.56
CA GLN A 84 8.91 -0.42 -20.07
C GLN A 84 9.86 -1.35 -19.32
N GLU A 85 10.77 -0.81 -18.51
CA GLU A 85 11.71 -1.61 -17.73
C GLU A 85 10.99 -2.41 -16.64
N GLU A 86 11.56 -3.57 -16.34
CA GLU A 86 11.01 -4.48 -15.34
C GLU A 86 11.38 -4.02 -13.92
N LEU A 87 10.37 -3.89 -13.07
CA LEU A 87 10.47 -3.42 -11.70
C LEU A 87 11.46 -4.24 -10.87
N PHE A 88 11.37 -5.57 -10.93
CA PHE A 88 12.22 -6.45 -10.10
C PHE A 88 13.71 -6.36 -10.46
N VAL A 89 14.04 -5.89 -11.65
CA VAL A 89 15.43 -5.60 -12.04
C VAL A 89 15.93 -4.30 -11.41
N ARG A 90 15.03 -3.34 -11.17
CA ARG A 90 15.34 -2.00 -10.65
C ARG A 90 15.01 -1.82 -9.17
N ILE A 91 14.39 -2.80 -8.51
CA ILE A 91 13.91 -2.67 -7.13
C ILE A 91 15.06 -2.49 -6.13
N ASP A 92 16.18 -3.17 -6.35
CA ASP A 92 17.39 -3.03 -5.53
C ASP A 92 17.96 -1.60 -5.59
N ASP A 93 17.80 -0.93 -6.74
CA ASP A 93 18.26 0.44 -6.91
C ASP A 93 17.43 1.41 -6.07
N VAL A 94 16.10 1.26 -6.10
CA VAL A 94 15.18 2.03 -5.26
C VAL A 94 15.46 1.76 -3.78
N GLN A 95 15.69 0.52 -3.38
CA GLN A 95 15.98 0.17 -1.99
C GLN A 95 17.30 0.77 -1.49
N ARG A 96 18.34 0.79 -2.33
CA ARG A 96 19.67 1.30 -1.94
C ARG A 96 19.76 2.82 -1.98
N HIS A 97 19.10 3.48 -2.94
CA HIS A 97 19.26 4.92 -3.19
C HIS A 97 18.01 5.73 -2.85
N GLY A 98 16.92 5.06 -2.48
CA GLY A 98 15.65 5.67 -2.05
C GLY A 98 14.69 6.02 -3.19
N PHE A 99 15.20 6.23 -4.42
CA PHE A 99 14.38 6.62 -5.56
C PHE A 99 15.01 6.28 -6.92
N LEU A 100 14.17 6.34 -7.96
CA LEU A 100 14.52 6.33 -9.38
C LEU A 100 13.78 7.46 -10.10
N ILE A 101 14.47 8.17 -10.98
CA ILE A 101 13.81 9.13 -11.88
C ILE A 101 13.30 8.38 -13.10
N VAL A 102 12.00 8.46 -13.35
CA VAL A 102 11.38 7.83 -14.51
C VAL A 102 11.48 8.79 -15.70
N THR A 103 12.07 8.33 -16.80
CA THR A 103 12.27 9.14 -18.01
C THR A 103 11.76 8.43 -19.26
N ASP A 104 11.55 9.18 -20.33
CA ASP A 104 11.26 8.62 -21.66
C ASP A 104 12.55 8.26 -22.44
N GLY A 105 12.39 8.02 -23.74
CA GLY A 105 13.50 7.77 -24.69
C GLY A 105 14.43 8.95 -24.91
N ASP A 106 13.94 10.17 -24.74
CA ASP A 106 14.67 11.43 -24.95
C ASP A 106 15.19 12.03 -23.63
N ASN A 107 15.13 11.25 -22.55
CA ASN A 107 15.55 11.62 -21.21
C ASN A 107 14.73 12.79 -20.61
N LEU A 108 13.48 12.94 -21.05
CA LEU A 108 12.50 13.84 -20.43
C LEU A 108 12.00 13.21 -19.13
N VAL A 109 11.88 14.02 -18.08
CA VAL A 109 11.37 13.55 -16.78
C VAL A 109 9.86 13.29 -16.89
N LEU A 110 9.46 12.04 -16.67
CA LEU A 110 8.06 11.58 -16.63
C LEU A 110 7.54 11.41 -15.19
N GLY A 111 8.45 11.15 -14.25
CA GLY A 111 8.06 10.80 -12.89
C GLY A 111 9.23 10.54 -11.96
N ILE A 112 8.89 10.24 -10.71
CA ILE A 112 9.83 9.71 -9.72
C ILE A 112 9.17 8.53 -9.01
N LEU A 113 9.91 7.42 -8.90
CA LEU A 113 9.51 6.23 -8.16
C LEU A 113 10.37 6.15 -6.90
N THR A 114 9.74 6.09 -5.73
CA THR A 114 10.42 6.06 -4.42
C THR A 114 10.18 4.74 -3.69
N ALA A 115 10.98 4.47 -2.66
CA ALA A 115 10.74 3.34 -1.77
C ALA A 115 9.37 3.43 -1.07
N SER A 116 8.89 4.65 -0.78
CA SER A 116 7.57 4.89 -0.20
C SER A 116 6.45 4.46 -1.15
N ASP A 117 6.56 4.79 -2.45
CA ASP A 117 5.58 4.36 -3.45
C ASP A 117 5.49 2.82 -3.51
N LEU A 118 6.64 2.13 -3.47
CA LEU A 118 6.67 0.67 -3.44
C LEU A 118 6.07 0.09 -2.15
N ALA A 119 6.35 0.72 -1.01
CA ALA A 119 5.79 0.32 0.28
C ALA A 119 4.26 0.49 0.31
N ASP A 120 3.74 1.60 -0.22
CA ASP A 120 2.30 1.84 -0.33
C ASP A 120 1.64 0.82 -1.26
N GLN A 121 2.30 0.48 -2.38
CA GLN A 121 1.84 -0.56 -3.29
C GLN A 121 1.81 -1.95 -2.67
N LEU A 122 2.78 -2.26 -1.81
CA LEU A 122 2.78 -3.51 -1.04
C LEU A 122 1.64 -3.47 0.01
N LYS A 123 1.50 -2.37 0.74
CA LYS A 123 0.47 -2.20 1.76
C LYS A 123 -0.91 -2.42 1.19
N LEU A 124 -1.25 -1.75 0.08
CA LEU A 124 -2.55 -1.90 -0.60
C LEU A 124 -2.88 -3.34 -0.98
N ARG A 125 -1.86 -4.16 -1.29
CA ARG A 125 -2.04 -5.57 -1.66
C ARG A 125 -2.11 -6.50 -0.47
N VAL A 126 -1.34 -6.24 0.60
CA VAL A 126 -1.21 -7.14 1.75
C VAL A 126 -2.25 -6.84 2.84
N GLU A 127 -2.58 -5.57 3.05
CA GLU A 127 -3.53 -5.12 4.08
C GLU A 127 -4.89 -5.83 4.03
N PRO A 128 -5.52 -6.05 2.85
CA PRO A 128 -6.72 -6.88 2.72
C PRO A 128 -6.64 -8.24 3.42
N PHE A 129 -5.56 -8.98 3.17
CA PHE A 129 -5.36 -10.32 3.71
C PHE A 129 -5.08 -10.30 5.21
N ILE A 130 -4.34 -9.29 5.69
CA ILE A 130 -4.07 -9.11 7.12
C ILE A 130 -5.37 -8.84 7.88
N LEU A 131 -6.18 -7.87 7.42
CA LEU A 131 -7.42 -7.49 8.09
C LEU A 131 -8.45 -8.61 8.06
N LEU A 132 -8.56 -9.31 6.93
CA LEU A 132 -9.41 -10.49 6.80
C LEU A 132 -8.99 -11.60 7.78
N GLY A 133 -7.69 -11.94 7.82
CA GLY A 133 -7.18 -12.94 8.75
C GLY A 133 -7.35 -12.52 10.21
N GLU A 134 -7.24 -11.22 10.51
CA GLU A 134 -7.51 -10.69 11.85
C GLU A 134 -8.97 -10.86 12.25
N ALA A 135 -9.90 -10.59 11.33
CA ALA A 135 -11.32 -10.80 11.55
C ALA A 135 -11.62 -12.27 11.81
N GLU A 136 -11.09 -13.17 10.98
CA GLU A 136 -11.23 -14.63 11.15
C GLU A 136 -10.73 -15.13 12.51
N ARG A 137 -9.57 -14.64 12.98
CA ARG A 137 -9.01 -15.04 14.29
C ARG A 137 -9.85 -14.58 15.48
N ARG A 138 -10.48 -13.40 15.39
CA ARG A 138 -11.24 -12.80 16.51
C ARG A 138 -12.64 -13.35 16.62
N LEU A 139 -13.17 -13.95 15.56
CA LEU A 139 -14.44 -14.65 15.61
C LEU A 139 -14.28 -15.95 16.42
N PRO A 140 -15.11 -16.21 17.45
CA PRO A 140 -15.07 -17.42 18.28
C PRO A 140 -15.63 -18.65 17.53
N VAL A 141 -14.90 -19.05 16.49
CA VAL A 141 -15.19 -20.17 15.58
C VAL A 141 -15.27 -21.52 16.34
N ASP A 142 -14.51 -21.68 17.41
CA ASP A 142 -14.42 -22.92 18.18
C ASP A 142 -15.49 -23.04 19.29
N GLU A 143 -16.14 -21.95 19.68
CA GLU A 143 -17.08 -21.93 20.82
C GLU A 143 -18.55 -21.92 20.39
N LEU A 144 -18.82 -21.70 19.10
CA LEU A 144 -20.18 -21.63 18.56
C LEU A 144 -20.88 -23.00 18.55
N PRO A 145 -22.20 -23.03 18.85
CA PRO A 145 -22.99 -24.26 18.76
C PRO A 145 -23.13 -24.72 17.30
N THR A 146 -23.36 -26.01 17.13
CA THR A 146 -23.67 -26.59 15.82
C THR A 146 -25.07 -26.19 15.35
N GLY A 147 -25.18 -25.03 14.70
CA GLY A 147 -26.33 -24.69 13.86
C GLY A 147 -26.53 -25.74 12.75
N SER A 148 -27.74 -25.83 12.20
CA SER A 148 -28.15 -26.88 11.26
C SER A 148 -27.24 -27.03 10.03
N GLY A 149 -26.59 -25.95 9.58
CA GLY A 149 -25.65 -25.92 8.46
C GLY A 149 -24.19 -26.31 8.76
N VAL A 150 -23.78 -26.37 10.03
CA VAL A 150 -22.37 -26.55 10.46
C VAL A 150 -22.06 -27.98 10.91
N ARG A 151 -23.09 -28.81 11.13
CA ARG A 151 -22.94 -30.18 11.63
C ARG A 151 -22.01 -31.06 10.78
N LYS A 152 -21.99 -30.87 9.46
CA LYS A 152 -21.15 -31.67 8.55
C LYS A 152 -19.66 -31.30 8.63
N THR A 153 -19.33 -30.02 8.73
CA THR A 153 -17.94 -29.53 8.77
C THR A 153 -17.23 -29.95 10.05
N ARG A 154 -17.86 -29.79 11.22
CA ARG A 154 -17.29 -30.32 12.48
C ARG A 154 -17.28 -31.84 12.57
N ALA A 155 -18.27 -32.54 11.99
CA ALA A 155 -18.26 -34.00 11.94
C ALA A 155 -17.09 -34.57 11.10
N ALA A 156 -16.55 -33.77 10.18
CA ALA A 156 -15.34 -34.08 9.43
C ALA A 156 -14.03 -33.68 10.16
N GLY A 157 -14.11 -33.08 11.36
CA GLY A 157 -12.95 -32.57 12.10
C GLY A 157 -12.40 -31.25 11.56
N GLU A 158 -13.16 -30.53 10.73
CA GLU A 158 -12.74 -29.27 10.12
C GLU A 158 -13.17 -28.06 10.96
N TYR A 159 -12.30 -27.05 10.99
CA TYR A 159 -12.59 -25.75 11.60
C TYR A 159 -13.64 -25.00 10.77
N LEU A 160 -14.55 -24.31 11.46
CA LEU A 160 -15.48 -23.37 10.84
C LEU A 160 -14.68 -22.27 10.12
N THR A 161 -15.10 -21.87 8.93
CA THR A 161 -14.46 -20.77 8.18
C THR A 161 -15.35 -19.53 8.15
N LEU A 162 -14.80 -18.35 7.84
CA LEU A 162 -15.58 -17.11 7.68
C LEU A 162 -16.79 -17.28 6.76
N GLY A 163 -16.65 -18.13 5.73
CA GLY A 163 -17.73 -18.39 4.77
C GLY A 163 -19.01 -18.95 5.39
N GLN A 164 -18.92 -19.55 6.57
CA GLN A 164 -20.03 -20.18 7.28
C GLN A 164 -20.59 -19.30 8.40
N TYR A 165 -19.84 -18.28 8.84
CA TYR A 165 -20.17 -17.46 10.00
C TYR A 165 -21.50 -16.68 9.87
N PRO A 166 -21.86 -16.11 8.70
CA PRO A 166 -23.17 -15.49 8.53
C PRO A 166 -24.34 -16.44 8.81
N GLU A 167 -24.22 -17.70 8.43
CA GLU A 167 -25.27 -18.70 8.64
C GLU A 167 -25.36 -19.14 10.11
N VAL A 168 -24.24 -19.12 10.84
CA VAL A 168 -24.23 -19.39 12.28
C VAL A 168 -24.81 -18.22 13.06
N LEU A 169 -24.44 -17.00 12.70
CA LEU A 169 -24.96 -15.82 13.38
C LEU A 169 -26.46 -15.65 13.16
N LYS A 170 -27.01 -15.99 11.99
CA LYS A 170 -28.47 -15.94 11.72
C LYS A 170 -29.30 -16.86 12.62
N ASP A 171 -28.71 -17.85 13.27
CA ASP A 171 -29.40 -18.73 14.21
C ASP A 171 -29.54 -18.04 15.57
N ASP A 172 -30.76 -17.66 15.95
CA ASP A 172 -31.07 -16.97 17.21
C ASP A 172 -30.54 -17.71 18.45
N ALA A 173 -30.51 -19.05 18.43
CA ALA A 173 -29.99 -19.84 19.55
C ALA A 173 -28.47 -19.76 19.63
N CYS A 174 -27.79 -19.64 18.49
CA CYS A 174 -26.35 -19.41 18.44
C CYS A 174 -26.00 -17.96 18.84
N TRP A 175 -26.79 -16.99 18.38
CA TRP A 175 -26.64 -15.59 18.73
C TRP A 175 -26.81 -15.33 20.23
N ALA A 176 -27.88 -15.85 20.84
CA ALA A 176 -28.16 -15.69 22.27
C ALA A 176 -27.03 -16.24 23.15
N ARG A 177 -26.32 -17.27 22.69
CA ARG A 177 -25.18 -17.88 23.40
C ARG A 177 -23.89 -17.07 23.32
N LEU A 178 -23.69 -16.29 22.26
CA LEU A 178 -22.55 -15.36 22.16
C LEU A 178 -22.66 -14.24 23.20
N ALA A 179 -23.89 -13.87 23.59
CA ALA A 179 -24.18 -12.82 24.58
C ALA A 179 -23.48 -11.48 24.24
N TRP A 180 -23.31 -11.19 22.95
CA TRP A 180 -22.65 -9.97 22.50
C TRP A 180 -23.57 -8.75 22.66
N PRO A 181 -23.07 -7.60 23.13
CA PRO A 181 -23.85 -6.37 23.35
C PRO A 181 -24.20 -5.60 22.07
N TYR A 182 -24.14 -6.25 20.90
CA TYR A 182 -24.35 -5.62 19.60
C TYR A 182 -25.72 -5.95 19.03
N GLU A 183 -26.16 -5.14 18.06
CA GLU A 183 -27.36 -5.41 17.29
C GLU A 183 -27.11 -6.60 16.35
N HIS A 184 -28.03 -7.55 16.36
CA HIS A 184 -27.89 -8.85 15.71
C HIS A 184 -27.82 -8.72 14.18
N ASP A 185 -28.76 -7.97 13.60
CA ASP A 185 -28.86 -7.79 12.15
C ASP A 185 -27.67 -7.00 11.61
N ASP A 186 -27.19 -5.98 12.32
CA ASP A 186 -26.01 -5.20 11.94
C ASP A 186 -24.75 -6.08 11.90
N LEU A 187 -24.56 -6.95 12.87
CA LEU A 187 -23.38 -7.82 12.87
C LEU A 187 -23.47 -8.92 11.81
N VAL A 188 -24.63 -9.53 11.62
CA VAL A 188 -24.87 -10.48 10.52
C VAL A 188 -24.57 -9.83 9.17
N ARG A 189 -25.05 -8.59 8.94
CA ARG A 189 -24.76 -7.82 7.73
C ARG A 189 -23.26 -7.59 7.53
N ARG A 190 -22.53 -7.16 8.57
CA ARG A 190 -21.09 -6.90 8.48
C ARG A 190 -20.28 -8.15 8.18
N VAL A 191 -20.55 -9.26 8.88
CA VAL A 191 -19.87 -10.54 8.61
C VAL A 191 -20.18 -11.03 7.20
N THR A 192 -21.42 -10.86 6.73
CA THR A 192 -21.81 -11.20 5.35
C THR A 192 -21.00 -10.40 4.33
N ALA A 193 -20.85 -9.10 4.53
CA ALA A 193 -20.03 -8.24 3.67
C ALA A 193 -18.54 -8.68 3.65
N VAL A 194 -17.95 -9.02 4.80
CA VAL A 194 -16.56 -9.52 4.84
C VAL A 194 -16.42 -10.89 4.18
N LYS A 195 -17.42 -11.79 4.31
CA LYS A 195 -17.45 -13.06 3.57
C LYS A 195 -17.48 -12.83 2.06
N GLU A 196 -18.32 -11.93 1.58
CA GLU A 196 -18.41 -11.59 0.15
C GLU A 196 -17.07 -11.04 -0.34
N TYR A 197 -16.48 -10.10 0.40
CA TYR A 197 -15.16 -9.57 0.11
C TYR A 197 -14.06 -10.65 0.06
N ARG A 198 -14.05 -11.60 1.02
CA ARG A 198 -13.13 -12.75 1.00
C ARG A 198 -13.27 -13.58 -0.27
N ASN A 199 -14.50 -13.83 -0.71
CA ASN A 199 -14.74 -14.59 -1.95
C ASN A 199 -14.26 -13.83 -3.17
N GLU A 200 -14.47 -12.51 -3.21
CA GLU A 200 -13.93 -11.65 -4.26
C GLU A 200 -12.40 -11.65 -4.27
N LEU A 201 -11.75 -11.61 -3.09
CA LEU A 201 -10.29 -11.74 -2.96
C LEU A 201 -9.79 -13.11 -3.41
N ALA A 202 -10.52 -14.19 -3.14
CA ALA A 202 -10.17 -15.53 -3.62
C ALA A 202 -10.25 -15.66 -5.15
N HIS A 203 -11.05 -14.81 -5.79
CA HIS A 203 -11.15 -14.68 -7.25
C HIS A 203 -10.25 -13.56 -7.82
N TRP A 204 -9.43 -12.92 -6.98
CA TRP A 204 -8.58 -11.80 -7.39
C TRP A 204 -7.48 -12.28 -8.33
N ASP A 205 -7.59 -11.88 -9.59
CA ASP A 205 -6.48 -11.89 -10.52
C ASP A 205 -5.64 -10.63 -10.25
N MET A 206 -4.33 -10.80 -10.04
CA MET A 206 -3.36 -9.83 -9.48
C MET A 206 -3.21 -8.47 -10.21
N ASP A 207 -4.12 -8.09 -11.11
CA ASP A 207 -3.93 -7.07 -12.15
C ASP A 207 -4.75 -5.78 -11.98
N THR A 208 -5.51 -5.56 -10.90
CA THR A 208 -6.26 -4.30 -10.73
C THR A 208 -6.09 -3.71 -9.32
N PRO A 209 -5.26 -2.66 -9.17
CA PRO A 209 -5.05 -1.98 -7.89
C PRO A 209 -6.22 -1.08 -7.44
N GLU A 210 -7.16 -0.72 -8.33
CA GLU A 210 -7.93 0.51 -8.08
C GLU A 210 -9.30 0.41 -7.38
N THR A 211 -9.90 -0.75 -7.05
CA THR A 211 -11.38 -0.70 -6.92
C THR A 211 -12.07 -1.18 -5.64
N LYS A 212 -11.44 -1.32 -4.46
CA LYS A 212 -12.21 -1.74 -3.25
C LYS A 212 -11.79 -1.15 -1.90
N ALA A 213 -11.53 0.17 -1.83
CA ALA A 213 -11.36 0.88 -0.54
C ALA A 213 -12.58 0.70 0.42
N GLU A 214 -13.77 0.55 -0.15
CA GLU A 214 -15.02 0.32 0.61
C GLU A 214 -15.00 -1.02 1.37
N ALA A 215 -14.46 -2.09 0.77
CA ALA A 215 -14.44 -3.40 1.40
C ALA A 215 -13.41 -3.51 2.54
N LEU A 216 -12.27 -2.83 2.39
CA LEU A 216 -11.30 -2.60 3.48
C LEU A 216 -11.94 -1.80 4.62
N THR A 217 -12.75 -0.79 4.28
CA THR A 217 -13.48 0.02 5.25
C THR A 217 -14.47 -0.82 6.05
N GLU A 218 -15.24 -1.70 5.40
CA GLU A 218 -16.19 -2.59 6.09
C GLU A 218 -15.48 -3.63 6.97
N THR A 219 -14.34 -4.16 6.55
CA THR A 219 -13.53 -5.08 7.38
C THR A 219 -13.02 -4.37 8.63
N ASN A 220 -12.54 -3.14 8.50
CA ASN A 220 -12.13 -2.31 9.65
C ASN A 220 -13.30 -1.98 10.59
N ARG A 221 -14.49 -1.71 10.02
CA ARG A 221 -15.72 -1.48 10.79
C ARG A 221 -16.19 -2.73 11.54
N LEU A 222 -15.94 -3.94 11.03
CA LEU A 222 -16.18 -5.20 11.75
C LEU A 222 -15.11 -5.45 12.83
N LEU A 223 -13.85 -5.13 12.56
CA LEU A 223 -12.77 -5.33 13.54
C LEU A 223 -12.91 -4.44 14.78
N SER A 224 -13.45 -3.24 14.63
CA SER A 224 -13.65 -2.29 15.73
C SER A 224 -14.47 -2.88 16.90
N PRO A 225 -15.68 -3.43 16.69
CA PRO A 225 -16.43 -4.13 17.74
C PRO A 225 -15.75 -5.43 18.20
N LEU A 226 -15.16 -6.22 17.29
CA LEU A 226 -14.50 -7.48 17.68
C LEU A 226 -13.32 -7.26 18.64
N LYS A 227 -12.57 -6.16 18.47
CA LYS A 227 -11.46 -5.76 19.36
C LYS A 227 -11.92 -5.41 20.78
N LEU A 228 -13.17 -4.99 20.96
CA LEU A 228 -13.74 -4.64 22.27
C LEU A 228 -14.23 -5.87 23.04
N ILE A 229 -14.68 -6.91 22.33
CA ILE A 229 -15.21 -8.13 22.94
C ILE A 229 -14.10 -9.16 23.20
N ASN A 230 -13.12 -9.26 22.30
CA ASN A 230 -12.13 -10.33 22.33
C ASN A 230 -10.71 -9.74 22.29
N HIS A 231 -10.02 -9.74 23.43
CA HIS A 231 -8.56 -9.52 23.47
C HIS A 231 -7.88 -10.74 22.85
N ASP A 232 -6.90 -10.50 21.97
CA ASP A 232 -6.33 -11.49 21.04
C ASP A 232 -6.35 -12.93 21.58
N PRO A 233 -7.15 -13.84 20.98
CA PRO A 233 -7.44 -15.12 21.62
C PRO A 233 -6.24 -16.08 21.75
N ARG A 234 -5.03 -15.71 21.25
CA ARG A 234 -3.76 -16.44 21.48
C ARG A 234 -2.56 -15.46 21.51
N PRO A 235 -1.55 -15.69 22.36
CA PRO A 235 -0.28 -14.97 22.32
C PRO A 235 0.57 -15.31 21.08
#